data_AF-A0A5S4F3N3-F1
#
_entry.id   AF-A0A5S4F3N3-F1
#
_cell.length_a   1.000
_cell.length_b   1.000
_cell.length_c   1.000
_cell.angle_alpha   90.00
_cell.angle_beta   90.00
_cell.angle_gamma   90.00
#
_symmetry.space_group_name_H-M   'P 1'
#
loop_
_entity.id
_entity.type
_entity.pdbx_description
1 polymer ?
#
loop_
_entity_poly.entity_id
_entity_poly.type
_entity_poly.pdbx_seq_one_letter_code
_entity_poly.pdbx_strand_id
1 'polypeptide(L)'
;MRSFRRASAWLAVFVIGLPALGVVAVLIALRGRSWALFSVPYLVLFVLAYLAGLILLALLRFRPDWLRALVAAVTVYAVASVTPLVGPMASYPYHVVRCGGLPVVASDFAAAMSYNVPGDENYAVTPFDGIFFCTEKEAEAARFHHYDF
;
A
#
# COMPACT_ATOMS: atom_id res chain seq x y z
N MET A 1 35.35 -15.58 -14.67
CA MET A 1 34.20 -14.71 -15.02
C MET A 1 32.90 -15.47 -15.36
N ARG A 2 32.92 -16.67 -15.97
CA ARG A 2 31.68 -17.42 -16.32
C ARG A 2 30.85 -17.88 -15.11
N SER A 3 31.45 -18.20 -13.96
CA SER A 3 30.72 -18.62 -12.76
C SER A 3 29.95 -17.46 -12.11
N PHE A 4 30.51 -16.26 -12.09
CA PHE A 4 29.89 -15.06 -11.51
C PHE A 4 28.63 -14.64 -12.27
N ARG A 5 28.65 -14.75 -13.61
CA ARG A 5 27.49 -14.45 -14.48
C ARG A 5 26.35 -15.46 -14.29
N ARG A 6 26.67 -16.73 -14.03
CA ARG A 6 25.66 -17.75 -13.68
C ARG A 6 25.07 -17.51 -12.29
N ALA A 7 25.91 -17.20 -11.30
CA ALA A 7 25.45 -16.92 -9.94
C ALA A 7 24.53 -15.69 -9.89
N SER A 8 24.85 -14.62 -10.62
CA SER A 8 24.04 -13.40 -10.69
C SER A 8 22.73 -13.58 -11.48
N ALA A 9 22.72 -14.40 -12.53
CA ALA A 9 21.48 -14.74 -13.24
C ALA A 9 20.52 -15.55 -12.37
N TRP A 10 21.04 -16.54 -11.61
CA TRP A 10 20.23 -17.31 -10.66
C TRP A 10 19.70 -16.44 -9.51
N LEU A 11 20.51 -15.49 -9.04
CA LEU A 11 20.08 -14.55 -8.00
C LEU A 11 18.98 -13.61 -8.49
N ALA A 12 19.07 -13.11 -9.73
CA ALA A 12 18.01 -12.29 -10.34
C ALA A 12 16.71 -13.10 -10.52
N VAL A 13 16.80 -14.37 -10.94
CA VAL A 13 15.63 -15.26 -11.05
C VAL A 13 15.00 -15.50 -9.68
N PHE A 14 15.79 -15.67 -8.62
CA PHE A 14 15.27 -15.85 -7.26
C PHE A 14 14.67 -14.57 -6.69
N VAL A 15 15.33 -13.42 -6.88
CA VAL A 15 14.91 -12.13 -6.34
C VAL A 15 13.69 -11.57 -7.07
N ILE A 16 13.52 -11.87 -8.36
CA ILE A 16 12.41 -11.35 -9.17
C ILE A 16 11.32 -12.41 -9.38
N GLY A 17 11.71 -13.63 -9.73
CA GLY A 17 10.78 -14.70 -10.08
C GLY A 17 9.97 -15.23 -8.91
N LEU A 18 10.58 -15.31 -7.71
CA LEU A 18 9.91 -15.81 -6.52
C LEU A 18 8.83 -14.85 -5.98
N PRO A 19 9.06 -13.52 -5.89
CA PRO A 19 7.99 -12.58 -5.59
C PRO A 19 6.96 -12.46 -6.71
N ALA A 20 7.35 -12.55 -7.99
CA ALA A 20 6.38 -12.55 -9.09
C ALA A 20 5.44 -13.77 -9.03
N LEU A 21 5.97 -14.96 -8.74
CA LEU A 21 5.17 -16.18 -8.51
C LEU A 21 4.29 -16.06 -7.26
N GLY A 22 4.80 -15.44 -6.19
CA GLY A 22 4.02 -15.11 -5.00
C GLY A 22 2.83 -14.21 -5.34
N VAL A 23 3.06 -13.13 -6.08
CA VAL A 23 1.99 -12.21 -6.51
C VAL A 23 0.96 -12.92 -7.40
N VAL A 24 1.40 -13.75 -8.35
CA VAL A 24 0.48 -14.53 -9.20
C VAL A 24 -0.33 -15.53 -8.39
N ALA A 25 0.29 -16.25 -7.44
CA ALA A 25 -0.41 -17.18 -6.56
C ALA A 25 -1.44 -16.46 -5.68
N VAL A 26 -1.11 -15.26 -5.20
CA VAL A 26 -2.02 -14.39 -4.44
C VAL A 26 -3.18 -13.90 -5.30
N LEU A 27 -2.92 -13.45 -6.53
CA LEU A 27 -3.96 -13.02 -7.48
C LEU A 27 -4.93 -14.17 -7.83
N ILE A 28 -4.41 -15.38 -7.98
CA ILE A 28 -5.22 -16.58 -8.23
C ILE A 28 -6.03 -16.97 -6.99
N ALA A 29 -5.41 -16.94 -5.80
CA ALA A 29 -6.07 -17.26 -4.53
C ALA A 29 -7.13 -16.23 -4.10
N LEU A 30 -6.98 -14.97 -4.54
CA LEU A 30 -7.89 -13.86 -4.25
C LEU A 30 -9.08 -13.75 -5.20
N ARG A 31 -9.19 -14.65 -6.19
CA ARG A 31 -10.32 -14.67 -7.12
C ARG A 31 -11.59 -15.12 -6.39
N GLY A 32 -12.26 -14.18 -5.71
CA GLY A 32 -13.55 -14.37 -5.03
C GLY A 32 -13.54 -14.28 -3.51
N ARG A 33 -12.47 -13.81 -2.85
CA ARG A 33 -12.38 -13.69 -1.37
C ARG A 33 -12.06 -12.28 -0.91
N SER A 34 -12.58 -11.87 0.25
CA SER A 34 -12.45 -10.50 0.77
C SER A 34 -10.98 -10.14 1.05
N TRP A 35 -10.52 -9.08 0.39
CA TRP A 35 -9.13 -8.60 0.39
C TRP A 35 -8.55 -8.37 1.80
N ALA A 36 -9.37 -7.91 2.74
CA ALA A 36 -8.94 -7.55 4.09
C ALA A 36 -8.46 -8.75 4.95
N LEU A 37 -9.02 -9.95 4.76
CA LEU A 37 -8.63 -11.13 5.54
C LEU A 37 -7.33 -11.77 5.03
N PHE A 38 -6.97 -11.49 3.79
CA PHE A 38 -5.79 -12.08 3.14
C PHE A 38 -4.59 -11.13 3.17
N SER A 39 -4.84 -9.82 3.10
CA SER A 39 -3.77 -8.80 3.13
C SER A 39 -2.96 -8.84 4.42
N VAL A 40 -3.61 -8.93 5.58
CA VAL A 40 -2.93 -8.94 6.89
C VAL A 40 -1.97 -10.12 7.04
N PRO A 41 -2.38 -11.40 6.90
CA PRO A 41 -1.46 -12.52 7.04
C PRO A 41 -0.39 -12.55 5.93
N TYR A 42 -0.71 -12.08 4.71
CA TYR A 42 0.26 -11.96 3.64
C TYR A 42 1.36 -10.94 3.96
N LEU A 43 0.99 -9.77 4.47
CA LEU A 43 1.94 -8.74 4.90
C LEU A 43 2.81 -9.22 6.06
N VAL A 44 2.23 -9.92 7.04
CA VAL A 44 2.99 -10.53 8.14
C VAL A 44 4.01 -11.54 7.60
N LEU A 45 3.60 -12.45 6.72
CA LEU A 45 4.51 -13.42 6.10
C LEU A 45 5.60 -12.75 5.25
N PHE A 46 5.24 -11.69 4.52
CA PHE A 46 6.18 -10.93 3.71
C PHE A 46 7.24 -10.24 4.58
N VAL A 47 6.83 -9.59 5.67
CA VAL A 47 7.73 -8.96 6.65
C VAL A 47 8.64 -10.01 7.32
N LEU A 48 8.09 -11.16 7.72
CA LEU A 48 8.88 -12.24 8.32
C LEU A 48 9.92 -12.82 7.36
N ALA A 49 9.52 -13.08 6.11
CA ALA A 49 10.43 -13.55 5.06
C ALA A 49 11.53 -12.51 4.77
N TYR A 50 11.16 -11.23 4.77
CA TYR A 50 12.10 -10.11 4.59
C TYR A 50 13.12 -10.03 5.74
N LEU A 51 12.66 -10.07 6.99
CA LEU A 51 13.53 -10.07 8.18
C LEU A 51 14.44 -11.30 8.22
N ALA A 52 13.92 -12.49 7.89
CA ALA A 52 14.73 -13.70 7.80
C ALA A 52 15.82 -13.57 6.72
N GLY A 53 15.48 -12.98 5.57
CA GLY A 53 16.44 -12.67 4.51
C GLY A 53 17.53 -11.70 4.97
N LEU A 54 17.16 -10.65 5.70
CA LEU A 54 18.11 -9.70 6.29
C LEU A 54 19.05 -10.35 7.30
N ILE A 55 18.52 -11.18 8.19
CA ILE A 55 19.30 -11.90 9.20
C ILE A 55 20.27 -12.87 8.52
N LEU A 56 19.80 -13.63 7.52
CA LEU A 56 20.64 -14.54 6.75
C LEU A 56 21.76 -13.78 6.01
N LEU A 57 21.46 -12.63 5.39
CA LEU A 57 22.45 -11.75 4.75
C LEU A 57 23.46 -11.19 5.74
N ALA A 58 23.02 -10.78 6.93
CA ALA A 58 23.89 -10.30 8.00
C ALA A 58 24.82 -11.41 8.50
N LEU A 59 24.30 -12.62 8.69
CA LEU A 59 25.07 -13.81 9.09
C LEU A 59 26.08 -14.23 8.02
N LEU A 60 25.72 -14.12 6.73
CA LEU A 60 26.58 -14.48 5.60
C LEU A 60 27.71 -13.48 5.33
N ARG A 61 27.79 -12.36 6.09
CA ARG A 61 28.91 -11.41 6.11
C ARG A 61 29.30 -10.86 4.72
N PHE A 62 28.39 -10.90 3.74
CA PHE A 62 28.59 -10.29 2.44
C PHE A 62 28.55 -8.77 2.61
N ARG A 63 29.75 -8.20 2.66
CA ARG A 63 30.07 -6.79 2.90
C ARG A 63 30.14 -5.89 1.64
N PRO A 64 29.57 -6.19 0.45
CA PRO A 64 29.70 -5.21 -0.61
C PRO A 64 28.60 -4.16 -0.45
N ASP A 65 28.99 -2.89 -0.42
CA ASP A 65 28.09 -1.76 -0.10
C ASP A 65 26.90 -1.65 -1.06
N TRP A 66 27.02 -2.20 -2.29
CA TRP A 66 25.92 -2.28 -3.24
C TRP A 66 24.78 -3.21 -2.80
N LEU A 67 25.07 -4.28 -2.04
CA LEU A 67 24.04 -5.17 -1.49
C LEU A 67 23.25 -4.47 -0.38
N ARG A 68 23.90 -3.63 0.43
CA ARG A 68 23.21 -2.80 1.44
C ARG A 68 22.32 -1.76 0.80
N ALA A 69 22.79 -1.11 -0.27
CA ALA A 69 21.99 -0.15 -1.03
C ALA A 69 20.77 -0.82 -1.69
N LEU A 70 20.94 -2.01 -2.27
CA LEU A 70 19.85 -2.77 -2.85
C LEU A 70 18.82 -3.18 -1.79
N VAL A 71 19.29 -3.69 -0.65
CA VAL A 71 18.43 -4.07 0.47
C VAL A 71 17.65 -2.86 0.98
N ALA A 72 18.29 -1.72 1.19
CA ALA A 72 17.64 -0.48 1.62
C ALA A 72 16.60 0.00 0.61
N ALA A 73 16.91 -0.04 -0.69
CA ALA A 73 15.95 0.31 -1.74
C ALA A 73 14.73 -0.63 -1.73
N VAL A 74 14.94 -1.94 -1.55
CA VAL A 74 13.86 -2.92 -1.42
C VAL A 74 13.08 -2.71 -0.12
N THR A 75 13.73 -2.37 1.00
CA THR A 75 13.02 -2.02 2.26
C THR A 75 12.13 -0.82 2.03
N VAL A 76 12.66 0.26 1.46
CA VAL A 76 11.93 1.51 1.24
C VAL A 76 10.76 1.25 0.29
N TYR A 77 10.97 0.48 -0.78
CA TYR A 77 9.90 0.10 -1.69
C TYR A 77 8.82 -0.76 -1.02
N ALA A 78 9.22 -1.74 -0.21
CA ALA A 78 8.30 -2.59 0.53
C ALA A 78 7.53 -1.81 1.62
N VAL A 79 8.20 -0.91 2.34
CA VAL A 79 7.55 -0.04 3.32
C VAL A 79 6.59 0.90 2.59
N ALA A 80 6.99 1.49 1.47
CA ALA A 80 6.15 2.38 0.65
C ALA A 80 4.94 1.66 0.03
N SER A 81 5.06 0.37 -0.31
CA SER A 81 3.96 -0.41 -0.87
C SER A 81 2.98 -0.91 0.18
N VAL A 82 3.38 -0.92 1.46
CA VAL A 82 2.57 -1.37 2.60
C VAL A 82 2.09 -0.19 3.45
N THR A 83 2.69 0.99 3.33
CA THR A 83 2.18 2.19 3.99
C THR A 83 0.84 2.58 3.37
N PRO A 84 -0.20 2.80 4.20
CA PRO A 84 -1.57 3.11 3.75
C PRO A 84 -1.72 4.47 3.04
N LEU A 85 -0.60 5.17 2.75
CA LEU A 85 -0.54 6.41 1.98
C LEU A 85 -1.19 6.29 0.59
N VAL A 86 -1.32 5.06 0.06
CA VAL A 86 -1.92 4.80 -1.25
C VAL A 86 -3.41 4.47 -1.16
N GLY A 87 -3.95 4.13 0.01
CA GLY A 87 -5.33 3.65 0.14
C GLY A 87 -6.39 4.68 -0.29
N PRO A 88 -6.41 5.88 0.31
CA PRO A 88 -7.44 6.88 0.00
C PRO A 88 -7.17 7.62 -1.33
N MET A 89 -5.91 7.90 -1.63
CA MET A 89 -5.50 8.51 -2.89
C MET A 89 -5.80 7.61 -4.11
N ALA A 90 -5.70 6.28 -3.96
CA ALA A 90 -6.03 5.35 -5.04
C ALA A 90 -7.54 5.09 -5.19
N SER A 91 -8.33 5.22 -4.12
CA SER A 91 -9.78 5.03 -4.19
C SER A 91 -10.51 6.28 -4.68
N TYR A 92 -9.93 7.48 -4.52
CA TYR A 92 -10.55 8.73 -4.96
C TYR A 92 -11.01 8.74 -6.43
N PRO A 93 -10.20 8.33 -7.44
CA PRO A 93 -10.66 8.29 -8.83
C PRO A 93 -11.86 7.36 -9.05
N TYR A 94 -11.92 6.24 -8.33
CA TYR A 94 -13.07 5.33 -8.38
C TYR A 94 -14.34 6.00 -7.86
N HIS A 95 -14.24 6.77 -6.77
CA HIS A 95 -15.37 7.52 -6.23
C HIS A 95 -15.80 8.68 -7.12
N VAL A 96 -14.88 9.35 -7.81
CA VAL A 96 -15.21 10.38 -8.80
C VAL A 96 -16.09 9.78 -9.92
N VAL A 97 -15.70 8.61 -10.45
CA VAL A 97 -16.47 7.92 -11.50
C VAL A 97 -17.80 7.41 -10.95
N ARG A 98 -17.82 6.82 -9.75
CA ARG A 98 -19.04 6.26 -9.13
C ARG A 98 -20.08 7.33 -8.81
N CYS A 99 -19.65 8.49 -8.33
CA CYS A 99 -20.53 9.59 -7.95
C CYS A 99 -20.88 10.51 -9.13
N GLY A 100 -20.26 10.32 -10.30
CA GLY A 100 -20.48 11.17 -11.48
C GLY A 100 -19.93 12.58 -11.34
N GLY A 101 -18.95 12.80 -10.46
CA GLY A 101 -18.42 14.11 -10.09
C GLY A 101 -17.50 14.04 -8.88
N LEU A 102 -17.06 15.20 -8.37
CA LEU A 102 -16.23 15.27 -7.17
C LEU A 102 -17.02 14.74 -5.96
N PRO A 103 -16.51 13.76 -5.19
CA PRO A 103 -17.18 13.23 -4.01
C PRO A 103 -17.01 14.16 -2.80
N VAL A 104 -17.86 13.98 -1.80
CA VAL A 104 -17.65 14.50 -0.44
C VAL A 104 -16.52 13.71 0.21
N VAL A 105 -15.53 14.43 0.73
CA VAL A 105 -14.29 13.85 1.28
C VAL A 105 -14.39 13.87 2.80
N ALA A 106 -14.29 12.72 3.45
CA ALA A 106 -14.44 12.59 4.89
C ALA A 106 -13.21 11.95 5.54
N SER A 107 -12.88 12.45 6.74
CA SER A 107 -11.80 11.94 7.57
C SER A 107 -12.31 11.59 8.96
N ASP A 108 -11.97 10.39 9.42
CA ASP A 108 -12.09 9.95 10.81
C ASP A 108 -10.74 10.03 11.56
N PHE A 109 -9.72 10.62 10.93
CA PHE A 109 -8.39 10.74 11.50
C PHE A 109 -8.44 11.55 12.80
N ALA A 110 -7.73 11.06 13.82
CA ALA A 110 -7.73 11.65 15.16
C ALA A 110 -9.14 11.87 15.77
N ALA A 111 -10.12 11.04 15.37
CA ALA A 111 -11.52 11.16 15.78
C ALA A 111 -12.18 12.49 15.39
N ALA A 112 -11.62 13.20 14.40
CA ALA A 112 -12.14 14.46 13.92
C ALA A 112 -13.42 14.33 13.06
N MET A 113 -13.88 13.10 12.75
CA MET A 113 -15.16 12.75 12.08
C MET A 113 -15.79 13.87 11.23
N SER A 114 -15.04 14.43 10.29
CA SER A 114 -15.42 15.63 9.53
C SER A 114 -15.41 15.37 8.04
N TYR A 115 -16.12 16.21 7.29
CA TYR A 115 -16.14 16.17 5.83
C TYR A 115 -16.05 17.55 5.19
N ASN A 116 -15.54 17.59 3.96
CA ASN A 116 -15.56 18.74 3.05
C ASN A 116 -16.36 18.40 1.79
N VAL A 117 -17.15 19.35 1.29
CA VAL A 117 -17.91 19.23 0.05
C VAL A 117 -17.21 19.94 -1.11
N PRO A 118 -17.43 19.49 -2.37
CA PRO A 118 -16.90 20.19 -3.52
C PRO A 118 -17.40 21.64 -3.59
N GLY A 119 -16.50 22.60 -3.46
CA GLY A 119 -16.83 24.04 -3.42
C GLY A 119 -16.33 24.74 -2.16
N ASP A 120 -16.02 23.99 -1.10
CA ASP A 120 -15.41 24.55 0.10
C ASP A 120 -14.01 25.06 -0.19
N GLU A 121 -13.60 26.13 0.50
CA GLU A 121 -12.27 26.74 0.35
C GLU A 121 -11.15 25.73 0.68
N ASN A 122 -11.42 24.83 1.62
CA ASN A 122 -10.50 23.81 2.10
C ASN A 122 -10.76 22.42 1.49
N TYR A 123 -11.49 22.33 0.36
CA TYR A 123 -11.68 21.05 -0.32
C TYR A 123 -10.35 20.49 -0.85
N ALA A 124 -9.84 19.47 -0.16
CA ALA A 124 -8.63 18.76 -0.53
C ALA A 124 -8.77 17.27 -0.20
N VAL A 125 -8.07 16.44 -0.98
CA VAL A 125 -7.90 15.02 -0.68
C VAL A 125 -6.50 14.83 -0.13
N THR A 126 -6.42 14.35 1.09
CA THR A 126 -5.21 14.07 1.84
C THR A 126 -5.09 12.56 2.09
N PRO A 127 -3.89 12.07 2.45
CA PRO A 127 -3.74 10.68 2.85
C PRO A 127 -4.53 10.27 4.10
N PHE A 128 -5.15 11.21 4.81
CA PHE A 128 -5.96 10.96 6.00
C PHE A 128 -7.47 10.88 5.69
N ASP A 129 -7.87 11.12 4.45
CA ASP A 129 -9.27 11.10 4.03
C ASP A 129 -9.68 9.69 3.58
N GLY A 130 -9.91 8.81 4.55
CA GLY A 130 -10.19 7.39 4.30
C GLY A 130 -11.57 7.09 3.70
N ILE A 131 -12.48 8.06 3.67
CA ILE A 131 -13.91 7.84 3.40
C ILE A 131 -14.41 8.84 2.37
N PHE A 132 -15.16 8.35 1.38
CA PHE A 132 -15.73 9.17 0.31
C PHE A 132 -17.23 8.89 0.16
N PHE A 133 -18.03 9.95 0.15
CA PHE A 133 -19.48 9.90 -0.03
C PHE A 133 -19.88 10.59 -1.34
N CYS A 134 -21.00 10.18 -1.95
CA CYS A 134 -21.49 10.84 -3.16
C CYS A 134 -22.34 12.07 -2.84
N THR A 135 -22.91 12.15 -1.63
CA THR A 135 -23.71 13.29 -1.20
C THR A 135 -23.41 13.66 0.25
N GLU A 136 -23.63 14.93 0.60
CA GLU A 136 -23.49 15.44 1.97
C GLU A 136 -24.40 14.68 2.95
N LYS A 137 -25.63 14.38 2.52
CA LYS A 137 -26.60 13.60 3.29
C LYS A 137 -26.09 12.21 3.69
N GLU A 138 -25.27 11.56 2.86
CA GLU A 138 -24.65 10.27 3.20
C GLU A 138 -23.61 10.42 4.32
N ALA A 139 -22.82 11.50 4.29
CA ALA A 139 -21.83 11.80 5.31
C ALA A 139 -22.48 12.13 6.66
N GLU A 140 -23.54 12.95 6.65
CA GLU A 140 -24.33 13.27 7.84
C GLU A 140 -25.00 12.03 8.44
N ALA A 141 -25.56 11.15 7.59
CA ALA A 141 -26.14 9.89 8.04
C ALA A 141 -25.11 8.96 8.70
N ALA A 142 -23.85 9.05 8.27
CA ALA A 142 -22.71 8.37 8.88
C ALA A 142 -22.14 9.10 10.13
N ARG A 143 -22.79 10.18 10.58
CA ARG A 143 -22.42 11.01 11.74
C ARG A 143 -21.12 11.79 11.58
N PHE A 144 -20.74 12.12 10.36
CA PHE A 144 -19.69 13.10 10.11
C PHE A 144 -20.27 14.52 10.21
N HIS A 145 -19.47 15.49 10.62
CA HIS A 145 -19.83 16.90 10.65
C HIS A 145 -19.13 17.68 9.54
N HIS A 146 -19.78 18.74 9.05
CA HIS A 146 -19.17 19.63 8.06
C HIS A 146 -17.97 20.35 8.70
N TYR A 147 -16.87 20.47 7.95
CA TYR A 147 -15.68 21.20 8.39
C TYR A 147 -15.83 22.70 8.11
N ASP A 148 -16.25 23.47 9.12
CA ASP A 148 -16.62 24.89 8.98
C ASP A 148 -15.46 25.90 9.27
N PHE A 149 -14.20 25.50 9.08
CA PHE A 149 -13.04 26.36 9.37
C PHE A 149 -12.49 27.10 8.15
#